data_AF-A0A960JWP9-F1
#
_entry.id   AF-A0A960JWP9-F1
#
_cell.length_a   1.000
_cell.length_b   1.000
_cell.length_c   1.000
_cell.angle_alpha   90.00
_cell.angle_beta   90.00
_cell.angle_gamma   90.00
#
_symmetry.space_group_name_H-M   'P 1'
#
loop_
_entity.id
_entity.type
_entity.pdbx_description
1 polymer ?
#
loop_
_entity_poly.entity_id
_entity_poly.type
_entity_poly.pdbx_seq_one_letter_code
_entity_poly.pdbx_strand_id
1 'polypeptide(L)'
;MNRLEPILLGLFFACWLAALLHGFGDPLAGSLLIAPQHLFTLAAATGWVAGNLYVRRRRQVPRSLRGRFLVAYLLGPPGIFFLLWAMTSDTLQEQAPLAPVYAVGVCSVLFLVPVALRRFPPAKED
;
A
#
# COMPACT_ATOMS: atom_id res chain seq x y z
N MET A 1 -8.96 -19.05 7.71
CA MET A 1 -8.04 -18.04 7.17
C MET A 1 -7.66 -18.47 5.76
N ASN A 2 -7.87 -17.62 4.75
CA ASN A 2 -7.63 -18.04 3.37
C ASN A 2 -6.11 -18.09 3.13
N ARG A 3 -5.56 -19.13 2.48
CA ARG A 3 -4.09 -19.27 2.28
C ARG A 3 -3.43 -18.07 1.59
N LEU A 4 -4.21 -17.25 0.88
CA LEU A 4 -3.76 -16.03 0.22
C LEU A 4 -3.33 -14.90 1.18
N GLU A 5 -3.90 -14.82 2.38
CA GLU A 5 -3.55 -13.77 3.35
C GLU A 5 -2.11 -13.84 3.85
N PRO A 6 -1.62 -14.99 4.36
CA PRO A 6 -0.22 -15.08 4.78
C PRO A 6 0.75 -14.92 3.60
N ILE A 7 0.36 -15.32 2.38
CA ILE A 7 1.16 -15.10 1.17
C ILE A 7 1.29 -13.61 0.86
N LEU A 8 0.18 -12.87 0.87
CA LEU A 8 0.17 -11.42 0.64
C LEU A 8 0.94 -10.66 1.73
N LEU A 9 0.76 -11.05 3.00
CA LEU A 9 1.52 -10.49 4.12
C LEU A 9 3.01 -10.74 3.97
N GLY A 10 3.40 -11.97 3.61
CA GLY A 10 4.79 -12.33 3.34
C GLY A 10 5.37 -11.51 2.18
N LEU A 11 4.61 -11.32 1.11
CA LEU A 11 5.00 -10.47 -0.02
C LEU A 11 5.21 -9.02 0.42
N PHE A 12 4.26 -8.43 1.14
CA PHE A 12 4.38 -7.05 1.62
C PHE A 12 5.58 -6.88 2.55
N PHE A 13 5.82 -7.83 3.44
CA PHE A 13 6.97 -7.82 4.33
C PHE A 13 8.29 -7.94 3.56
N ALA A 14 8.33 -8.80 2.54
CA ALA A 14 9.48 -8.92 1.65
C ALA A 14 9.75 -7.62 0.88
N CYS A 15 8.70 -6.94 0.37
CA CYS A 15 8.86 -5.66 -0.29
C CYS A 15 9.41 -4.56 0.64
N TRP A 16 8.90 -4.50 1.88
CA TRP A 16 9.45 -3.62 2.91
C TRP A 16 10.91 -3.91 3.23
N LEU A 17 11.25 -5.20 3.43
CA LEU A 17 12.62 -5.60 3.73
C LEU A 17 13.58 -5.25 2.59
N ALA A 18 13.18 -5.51 1.35
CA ALA A 18 13.98 -5.18 0.17
C ALA A 18 14.17 -3.66 0.02
N ALA A 19 13.11 -2.87 0.23
CA ALA A 19 13.20 -1.41 0.22
C ALA A 19 14.13 -0.85 1.33
N LEU A 20 14.08 -1.44 2.53
CA LEU A 20 14.97 -1.06 3.63
C LEU A 20 16.42 -1.42 3.32
N LEU A 21 16.66 -2.60 2.75
CA LEU A 21 18.01 -3.06 2.37
C LEU A 21 18.66 -2.16 1.33
N HIS A 22 17.88 -1.58 0.40
CA HIS A 22 18.38 -0.54 -0.50
C HIS A 22 18.89 0.71 0.25
N GLY A 23 18.29 1.07 1.37
CA GLY A 23 18.81 2.14 2.23
C GLY A 23 20.18 1.83 2.86
N PHE A 24 20.60 0.56 2.88
CA PHE A 24 21.89 0.11 3.43
C PHE A 24 22.93 -0.24 2.35
N GLY A 25 22.61 -0.09 1.07
CA GLY A 25 23.51 -0.38 -0.05
C GLY A 25 22.77 -0.37 -1.39
N ASP A 26 23.52 -0.26 -2.49
CA ASP A 26 23.00 0.17 -3.80
C ASP A 26 22.64 -0.94 -4.83
N PRO A 27 22.21 -2.18 -4.49
CA PRO A 27 22.12 -3.23 -5.50
C PRO A 27 20.86 -3.17 -6.39
N LEU A 28 20.00 -2.15 -6.25
CA LEU A 28 18.70 -2.08 -6.94
C LEU A 28 18.53 -0.90 -7.90
N ALA A 29 19.34 0.16 -7.76
CA ALA A 29 19.21 1.38 -8.56
C ALA A 29 19.39 1.10 -10.06
N GLY A 30 18.56 1.75 -10.88
CA GLY A 30 18.64 1.66 -12.35
C GLY A 30 18.20 0.32 -12.97
N SER A 31 17.68 -0.62 -12.18
CA SER A 31 17.16 -1.90 -12.70
C SER A 31 15.80 -1.79 -13.41
N LEU A 32 15.06 -0.70 -13.18
CA LEU A 32 13.71 -0.51 -13.71
C LEU A 32 13.45 0.94 -14.15
N LEU A 33 13.01 1.13 -15.40
CA LEU A 33 12.51 2.41 -15.90
C LEU A 33 11.02 2.56 -15.54
N ILE A 34 10.74 2.96 -14.30
CA ILE A 34 9.40 3.39 -13.88
C ILE A 34 9.35 4.91 -13.84
N ALA A 35 8.43 5.48 -14.63
CA ALA A 35 8.10 6.90 -14.49
C ALA A 35 7.28 7.13 -13.20
N PRO A 36 7.52 8.23 -12.46
CA PRO A 36 6.83 8.55 -11.21
C PRO A 36 5.29 8.51 -11.30
N GLN A 37 4.73 8.87 -12.45
CA GLN A 37 3.29 8.81 -12.70
C GLN A 37 2.69 7.41 -12.51
N HIS A 38 3.43 6.35 -12.88
CA HIS A 38 2.94 4.97 -12.76
C HIS A 38 2.87 4.53 -11.30
N LEU A 39 3.76 5.06 -10.45
CA LEU A 39 3.73 4.86 -9.00
C LEU A 39 2.43 5.40 -8.39
N PHE A 40 1.98 6.58 -8.81
CA PHE A 40 0.71 7.14 -8.33
C PHE A 40 -0.52 6.35 -8.80
N THR A 41 -0.52 5.85 -10.03
CA THR A 41 -1.58 4.97 -10.53
C THR A 41 -1.63 3.67 -9.73
N LEU A 42 -0.46 3.07 -9.44
CA LEU A 42 -0.35 1.88 -8.62
C LEU A 42 -0.82 2.13 -7.19
N ALA A 43 -0.43 3.25 -6.59
CA ALA A 43 -0.87 3.68 -5.27
C ALA A 43 -2.39 3.86 -5.22
N ALA A 44 -2.96 4.47 -6.26
CA ALA A 44 -4.40 4.68 -6.33
C ALA A 44 -5.16 3.33 -6.39
N ALA A 45 -4.75 2.46 -7.31
CA ALA A 45 -5.36 1.15 -7.50
C ALA A 45 -5.26 0.27 -6.26
N THR A 46 -4.07 0.17 -5.68
CA THR A 46 -3.82 -0.66 -4.50
C THR A 46 -4.51 -0.11 -3.26
N GLY A 47 -4.53 1.20 -3.04
CA GLY A 47 -5.28 1.83 -1.94
C GLY A 47 -6.77 1.52 -2.01
N TRP A 48 -7.38 1.70 -3.20
CA TRP A 48 -8.80 1.41 -3.41
C TRP A 48 -9.14 -0.08 -3.21
N VAL A 49 -8.35 -0.98 -3.80
CA VAL A 49 -8.54 -2.43 -3.70
C VAL A 49 -8.35 -2.90 -2.26
N ALA A 50 -7.28 -2.45 -1.59
CA ALA A 50 -7.01 -2.80 -0.20
C ALA A 50 -8.12 -2.30 0.73
N GLY A 51 -8.64 -1.09 0.52
CA GLY A 51 -9.74 -0.53 1.29
C GLY A 51 -11.02 -1.36 1.16
N ASN A 52 -11.41 -1.69 -0.07
CA ASN A 52 -12.58 -2.54 -0.33
C ASN A 52 -12.41 -3.95 0.25
N LEU A 53 -11.24 -4.56 0.08
CA LEU A 53 -10.95 -5.90 0.58
C LEU A 53 -10.96 -5.92 2.12
N TYR A 54 -10.37 -4.91 2.76
CA TYR A 54 -10.42 -4.74 4.21
C TYR A 54 -11.87 -4.65 4.69
N VAL A 55 -12.72 -3.80 4.10
CA VAL A 55 -14.10 -3.68 4.59
C VAL A 55 -14.90 -4.96 4.36
N ARG A 56 -14.68 -5.66 3.23
CA ARG A 56 -15.29 -6.97 2.98
C ARG A 56 -14.90 -7.99 4.06
N ARG A 57 -13.63 -8.04 4.44
CA ARG A 57 -13.11 -9.04 5.40
C ARG A 57 -13.28 -8.65 6.86
N ARG A 58 -13.32 -7.36 7.19
CA ARG A 58 -13.51 -6.85 8.57
C ARG A 58 -14.70 -7.48 9.28
N ARG A 59 -15.77 -7.81 8.54
CA ARG A 59 -16.98 -8.47 9.09
C ARG A 59 -16.71 -9.88 9.62
N GLN A 60 -15.72 -10.56 9.06
CA GLN A 60 -15.33 -11.94 9.41
C GLN A 60 -14.22 -12.00 10.46
N VAL A 61 -13.64 -10.86 10.85
CA VAL A 61 -12.49 -10.79 11.76
C VAL A 61 -12.94 -10.45 13.19
N PRO A 62 -12.46 -11.18 14.22
CA PRO A 62 -12.72 -10.89 15.63
C PRO A 62 -12.37 -9.44 16.00
N ARG A 63 -13.17 -8.83 16.88
CA ARG A 63 -12.99 -7.41 17.26
C ARG A 63 -11.57 -7.09 17.76
N SER A 64 -10.95 -8.00 18.51
CA SER A 64 -9.59 -7.88 19.04
C SER A 64 -8.49 -7.79 17.96
N LEU A 65 -8.73 -8.35 16.77
CA LEU A 65 -7.75 -8.38 15.68
C LEU A 65 -7.98 -7.31 14.61
N ARG A 66 -9.10 -6.57 14.66
CA ARG A 66 -9.46 -5.58 13.62
C ARG A 66 -8.43 -4.46 13.47
N GLY A 67 -7.81 -4.03 14.57
CA GLY A 67 -6.74 -3.01 14.54
C GLY A 67 -5.50 -3.50 13.79
N ARG A 68 -5.00 -4.70 14.13
CA ARG A 68 -3.86 -5.31 13.42
C ARG A 68 -4.17 -5.56 11.95
N PHE A 69 -5.41 -5.97 11.65
CA PHE A 69 -5.87 -6.20 10.30
C PHE A 69 -5.97 -4.90 9.48
N LEU A 70 -6.40 -3.79 10.10
CA LEU A 70 -6.39 -2.46 9.49
C LEU A 70 -4.96 -2.06 9.12
N VAL A 71 -4.03 -2.18 10.07
CA VAL A 71 -2.62 -1.82 9.88
C VAL A 71 -1.99 -2.65 8.76
N ALA A 72 -2.22 -3.97 8.72
CA ALA A 72 -1.70 -4.84 7.68
C ALA A 72 -2.16 -4.43 6.27
N TYR A 73 -3.44 -4.07 6.12
CA TYR A 73 -4.00 -3.67 4.84
C TYR A 73 -3.62 -2.24 4.42
N LEU A 74 -3.35 -1.36 5.38
CA LEU A 74 -2.91 0.02 5.12
C LEU A 74 -1.41 0.11 4.82
N LEU A 75 -0.57 -0.56 5.62
CA LEU A 75 0.89 -0.48 5.54
C LEU A 75 1.52 -1.53 4.62
N GLY A 76 0.76 -2.55 4.23
CA GLY A 76 1.24 -3.56 3.29
C GLY A 76 1.60 -2.98 1.91
N PRO A 77 0.65 -2.34 1.19
CA PRO A 77 0.89 -1.79 -0.14
C PRO A 77 2.05 -0.78 -0.24
N PRO A 78 2.25 0.16 0.73
CA PRO A 78 3.38 1.07 0.76
C PRO A 78 4.75 0.45 0.49
N GLY A 79 5.05 -0.74 1.03
CA GLY A 79 6.36 -1.39 0.83
C GLY A 79 6.66 -1.66 -0.65
N ILE A 80 5.63 -1.88 -1.48
CA ILE A 80 5.77 -2.04 -2.92
C ILE A 80 6.20 -0.73 -3.57
N PHE A 81 5.65 0.41 -3.17
CA PHE A 81 5.99 1.71 -3.77
C PHE A 81 7.44 2.09 -3.47
N PHE A 82 7.89 1.88 -2.23
CA PHE A 82 9.28 2.12 -1.86
C PHE A 82 10.23 1.19 -2.61
N LEU A 83 9.88 -0.09 -2.79
CA LEU A 83 10.70 -1.01 -3.58
C LEU A 83 10.76 -0.58 -5.05
N LEU A 84 9.63 -0.27 -5.66
CA LEU A 84 9.60 0.19 -7.06
C LEU A 84 10.37 1.50 -7.23
N TRP A 85 10.32 2.40 -6.24
CA TRP A 85 11.09 3.64 -6.24
C TRP A 85 12.59 3.39 -6.10
N ALA A 86 13.01 2.48 -5.22
CA ALA A 86 14.41 2.06 -5.09
C ALA A 86 15.00 1.48 -6.38
N MET A 87 14.14 0.97 -7.27
CA MET A 87 14.56 0.41 -8.56
C MET A 87 14.66 1.44 -9.70
N THR A 88 14.21 2.70 -9.49
CA THR A 88 14.30 3.75 -10.51
C THR A 88 15.71 4.31 -10.62
N SER A 89 15.97 5.14 -11.65
CA SER A 89 17.26 5.80 -11.82
C SER A 89 17.48 6.91 -10.80
N ASP A 90 18.72 7.10 -10.37
CA ASP A 90 19.12 8.13 -9.41
C ASP A 90 18.68 9.52 -9.85
N THR A 91 18.75 9.80 -11.16
CA THR A 91 18.28 11.07 -11.75
C THR A 91 16.80 11.34 -11.49
N LEU A 92 15.95 10.32 -11.52
CA LEU A 92 14.53 10.45 -11.20
C LEU A 92 14.31 10.55 -9.69
N GLN A 93 15.14 9.86 -8.91
CA GLN A 93 15.10 9.93 -7.46
C GLN A 93 15.44 11.32 -6.94
N GLU A 94 16.44 11.98 -7.52
CA GLU A 94 16.84 13.36 -7.19
C GLU A 94 15.78 14.39 -7.61
N GLN A 95 15.10 14.18 -8.73
CA GLN A 95 14.06 15.09 -9.21
C GLN A 95 12.78 15.04 -8.37
N ALA A 96 12.46 13.88 -7.77
CA ALA A 96 11.24 13.70 -7.01
C ALA A 96 11.44 12.83 -5.75
N PRO A 97 12.31 13.22 -4.80
CA PRO A 97 12.72 12.39 -3.66
C PRO A 97 11.55 11.99 -2.74
N LEU A 98 10.47 12.76 -2.76
CA LEU A 98 9.27 12.55 -1.94
C LEU A 98 8.17 11.76 -2.68
N ALA A 99 8.39 11.33 -3.93
CA ALA A 99 7.42 10.55 -4.71
C ALA A 99 6.84 9.34 -3.96
N PRO A 100 7.62 8.45 -3.31
CA PRO A 100 7.06 7.32 -2.58
C PRO A 100 6.20 7.77 -1.38
N VAL A 101 6.55 8.87 -0.71
CA VAL A 101 5.76 9.42 0.40
C VAL A 101 4.41 9.93 -0.10
N TYR A 102 4.39 10.65 -1.23
CA TYR A 102 3.14 11.08 -1.84
C TYR A 102 2.29 9.89 -2.32
N ALA A 103 2.93 8.84 -2.86
CA ALA A 103 2.24 7.60 -3.24
C ALA A 103 1.58 6.94 -2.01
N VAL A 104 2.24 6.91 -0.85
CA VAL A 104 1.61 6.46 0.41
C VAL A 104 0.42 7.34 0.78
N GLY A 105 0.51 8.66 0.61
CA GLY A 105 -0.60 9.59 0.82
C GLY A 105 -1.82 9.25 -0.04
N VAL A 106 -1.62 9.10 -1.36
CA VAL A 106 -2.67 8.72 -2.32
C VAL A 106 -3.29 7.38 -1.95
N CYS A 107 -2.45 6.37 -1.68
CA CYS A 107 -2.90 5.05 -1.25
C CYS A 107 -3.75 5.13 0.04
N SER A 108 -3.30 5.91 1.03
CA SER A 108 -3.98 6.06 2.31
C SER A 108 -5.34 6.73 2.16
N VAL A 109 -5.44 7.80 1.36
CA VAL A 109 -6.71 8.49 1.08
C VAL A 109 -7.69 7.52 0.42
N LEU A 110 -7.29 6.85 -0.67
CA LEU A 110 -8.19 5.93 -1.38
C LEU A 110 -8.49 4.65 -0.61
N PHE A 111 -7.62 4.23 0.31
CA PHE A 111 -7.91 3.18 1.27
C PHE A 111 -9.00 3.63 2.27
N LEU A 112 -8.90 4.86 2.77
CA LEU A 112 -9.81 5.37 3.78
C LEU A 112 -11.21 5.65 3.24
N VAL A 113 -11.37 6.04 1.96
CA VAL A 113 -12.69 6.28 1.34
C VAL A 113 -13.69 5.15 1.60
N PRO A 114 -13.46 3.89 1.18
CA PRO A 114 -14.39 2.79 1.45
C PRO A 114 -14.51 2.46 2.94
N VAL A 115 -13.46 2.69 3.74
CA VAL A 115 -13.44 2.42 5.18
C VAL A 115 -14.30 3.40 5.97
N ALA A 116 -14.30 4.67 5.57
CA ALA A 116 -15.08 5.75 6.17
C ALA A 116 -16.53 5.71 5.69
N LEU A 117 -16.77 5.60 4.38
CA LEU A 117 -18.13 5.61 3.81
C LEU A 117 -18.97 4.44 4.31
N ARG A 118 -18.41 3.23 4.48
CA ARG A 118 -19.16 2.09 5.03
C ARG A 118 -19.38 2.13 6.55
N ARG A 119 -18.87 3.15 7.26
CA ARG A 119 -19.27 3.44 8.65
C ARG A 119 -20.54 4.29 8.72
N PHE A 120 -20.90 4.98 7.64
CA PHE A 120 -22.17 5.69 7.52
C PHE A 120 -23.15 4.76 6.77
N PRO A 121 -24.13 4.13 7.46
CA PRO A 121 -25.22 3.51 6.73
C PRO A 121 -25.93 4.61 5.92
N PRO A 122 -26.43 4.32 4.70
CA PRO A 122 -27.34 5.26 4.04
C PRO A 122 -28.46 5.58 5.02
N ALA A 123 -28.80 6.87 5.15
CA ALA A 123 -29.97 7.28 5.91
C ALA A 123 -31.14 6.43 5.41
N LYS A 124 -31.87 5.79 6.33
CA LYS A 124 -33.15 5.21 5.98
C LYS A 124 -34.01 6.36 5.47
N GLU A 125 -34.31 6.37 4.18
CA GLU A 125 -35.48 7.08 3.68
C GLU A 125 -36.68 6.26 4.17
N ASP A 126 -37.38 6.82 5.16
CA ASP A 126 -38.69 6.37 5.64
C ASP A 126 -39.80 6.91 4.74
#